data_AF-A0A973FFX2-F1
#
_entry.id   AF-A0A973FFX2-F1
#
_cell.length_a   1.000
_cell.length_b   1.000
_cell.length_c   1.000
_cell.angle_alpha   90.00
_cell.angle_beta   90.00
_cell.angle_gamma   90.00
#
_symmetry.space_group_name_H-M   'P 1'
#
loop_
_entity.id
_entity.type
_entity.pdbx_description
1 polymer ?
#
loop_
_entity_poly.entity_id
_entity_poly.type
_entity_poly.pdbx_seq_one_letter_code
_entity_poly.pdbx_strand_id
1 'polypeptide(L)'
;MKFFIDTASLDEIRAAAELGVLDGVTTNPSLIAKIVKDPSNFTYSDFKEHIARICEIVDGPVSAEVTTLKAEEMIAQGEDLAAIHSNVVVKCPLTVDGLKAIRHFSQHGIRTNATLVFSPNQA
;
A
#
# COMPACT_ATOMS: atom_id res chain seq x y z
N MET A 1 -8.62 -2.09 19.12
CA MET A 1 -7.69 -1.19 18.41
C MET A 1 -6.68 -2.07 17.72
N LYS A 2 -6.30 -1.76 16.47
CA LYS A 2 -5.27 -2.49 15.73
C LYS A 2 -4.01 -1.65 15.64
N PHE A 3 -2.83 -2.27 15.61
CA PHE A 3 -1.54 -1.61 15.49
C PHE A 3 -0.91 -1.89 14.14
N PHE A 4 -0.72 -0.82 13.37
CA PHE A 4 -0.07 -0.87 12.07
C PHE A 4 1.27 -0.15 12.16
N ILE A 5 2.29 -0.66 11.50
CA ILE A 5 3.59 0.01 11.39
C ILE A 5 3.68 0.74 10.05
N ASP A 6 4.18 1.98 10.07
CA ASP A 6 4.38 2.80 8.86
C ASP A 6 5.86 2.77 8.45
N THR A 7 6.25 1.71 7.74
CA THR A 7 7.63 1.51 7.29
C THR A 7 7.67 0.61 6.05
N ALA A 8 8.79 0.66 5.34
CA ALA A 8 9.13 -0.32 4.31
C ALA A 8 10.28 -1.25 4.74
N SER A 9 10.91 -1.01 5.91
CA SER A 9 12.05 -1.80 6.38
C SER A 9 11.59 -3.20 6.81
N LEU A 10 12.09 -4.24 6.14
CA LEU A 10 11.75 -5.63 6.49
C LEU A 10 12.22 -6.00 7.90
N ASP A 11 13.30 -5.40 8.39
CA ASP A 11 13.83 -5.68 9.73
C ASP A 11 12.96 -5.06 10.82
N GLU A 12 12.47 -3.83 10.62
CA GLU A 12 11.51 -3.19 11.54
C GLU A 12 10.18 -3.96 11.56
N ILE A 13 9.72 -4.44 10.40
CA ILE A 13 8.49 -5.22 10.27
C ILE A 13 8.63 -6.56 11.00
N ARG A 14 9.76 -7.27 10.85
CA ARG A 14 10.03 -8.52 11.60
C ARG A 14 10.08 -8.27 13.10
N ALA A 15 10.80 -7.24 13.54
CA ALA A 15 10.88 -6.90 14.96
C ALA A 15 9.49 -6.59 15.54
N ALA A 16 8.65 -5.84 14.82
CA ALA A 16 7.28 -5.56 15.24
C ALA A 16 6.38 -6.81 15.25
N ALA A 17 6.55 -7.72 14.28
CA ALA A 17 5.85 -9.00 14.24
C ALA A 17 6.23 -9.91 15.43
N GLU A 18 7.53 -9.97 15.78
CA GLU A 18 8.04 -10.74 16.93
C GLU A 18 7.49 -10.26 18.28
N LEU A 19 7.15 -8.97 18.40
CA LEU A 19 6.48 -8.44 19.59
C LEU A 19 5.04 -8.97 19.77
N GLY A 20 4.46 -9.58 18.73
CA GLY A 20 3.11 -10.16 18.78
C GLY A 20 1.98 -9.14 18.79
N VAL A 21 2.26 -7.88 18.42
CA VAL A 21 1.28 -6.78 18.42
C VAL A 21 0.97 -6.24 17.03
N LEU A 22 1.66 -6.70 15.98
CA LEU A 22 1.53 -6.16 14.64
C LEU A 22 0.32 -6.72 13.90
N ASP A 23 -0.64 -5.85 13.56
CA ASP A 23 -1.86 -6.21 12.81
C ASP A 23 -1.77 -5.91 11.31
N GLY A 24 -0.81 -5.09 10.86
CA GLY A 24 -0.70 -4.67 9.46
C GLY A 24 0.45 -3.68 9.21
N VAL A 25 0.66 -3.35 7.94
CA VAL A 25 1.73 -2.43 7.49
C VAL A 25 1.13 -1.38 6.58
N THR A 26 1.58 -0.14 6.71
CA THR A 26 1.37 0.89 5.69
C THR A 26 2.69 1.29 5.04
N THR A 27 2.69 1.38 3.72
CA THR A 27 3.85 1.83 2.94
C THR A 27 3.49 3.05 2.11
N ASN A 28 4.50 3.74 1.59
CA ASN A 28 4.37 4.76 0.55
C ASN A 28 5.68 4.78 -0.28
N PRO A 29 5.68 5.41 -1.46
CA PRO A 29 6.86 5.44 -2.33
C PRO A 29 8.09 6.04 -1.65
N SER A 30 7.93 7.04 -0.77
CA SER A 30 9.04 7.67 -0.05
C SER A 30 9.68 6.74 0.97
N LEU A 31 8.91 5.90 1.67
CA LEU A 31 9.45 4.91 2.60
C LEU A 31 10.25 3.84 1.87
N ILE A 32 9.75 3.39 0.71
CA ILE A 32 10.48 2.45 -0.15
C ILE A 32 11.77 3.09 -0.65
N ALA A 33 11.73 4.33 -1.14
CA ALA A 33 12.90 5.03 -1.64
C ALA A 33 14.04 5.15 -0.60
N LYS A 34 13.72 5.19 0.71
CA LYS A 34 14.72 5.25 1.79
C LYS A 34 15.50 3.95 1.99
N ILE A 35 14.94 2.81 1.62
CA ILE A 35 15.58 1.49 1.81
C ILE A 35 16.25 0.96 0.54
N VAL A 36 16.00 1.64 -0.59
CA VAL A 36 16.59 1.30 -1.88
C VAL A 36 18.02 1.84 -1.95
N LYS A 37 18.98 0.94 -2.15
CA LYS A 37 20.41 1.30 -2.24
C LYS A 37 20.77 2.11 -3.48
N ASP A 38 20.14 1.79 -4.61
CA ASP A 38 20.32 2.48 -5.88
C ASP A 38 18.96 2.83 -6.51
N PRO A 39 18.41 4.02 -6.22
CA PRO A 39 17.12 4.45 -6.74
C PRO A 39 17.07 4.55 -8.26
N SER A 40 18.22 4.69 -8.94
CA SER A 40 18.25 4.83 -10.40
C SER A 40 17.93 3.53 -11.14
N ASN A 41 18.15 2.38 -10.48
CA ASN A 41 17.88 1.06 -10.99
C ASN A 41 16.63 0.42 -10.38
N PHE A 42 15.92 1.12 -9.49
CA PHE A 42 14.74 0.58 -8.83
C PHE A 42 13.53 0.65 -9.75
N THR A 43 13.00 -0.52 -10.07
CA THR A 43 11.87 -0.67 -10.98
C THR A 43 10.57 -0.87 -10.23
N TYR A 44 9.46 -0.72 -10.95
CA TYR A 44 8.16 -1.08 -10.41
C TYR A 44 8.05 -2.59 -10.08
N SER A 45 8.81 -3.46 -10.78
CA SER A 45 8.87 -4.89 -10.42
C SER A 45 9.52 -5.11 -9.05
N ASP A 46 10.60 -4.39 -8.76
CA ASP A 46 11.27 -4.45 -7.46
C ASP A 46 10.34 -3.97 -6.33
N PHE A 47 9.53 -2.93 -6.60
CA PHE A 47 8.49 -2.49 -5.67
C PHE A 47 7.48 -3.60 -5.37
N LYS A 48 6.95 -4.27 -6.40
CA LYS A 48 5.98 -5.35 -6.21
C LYS A 48 6.56 -6.53 -5.44
N GLU A 49 7.79 -6.93 -5.77
CA GLU A 49 8.50 -7.97 -5.04
C GLU A 49 8.71 -7.57 -3.57
N HIS A 50 9.04 -6.31 -3.30
CA HIS A 50 9.18 -5.82 -1.93
C HIS A 50 7.87 -5.87 -1.16
N ILE A 51 6.74 -5.47 -1.77
CA ILE A 51 5.40 -5.59 -1.16
C ILE A 51 5.06 -7.07 -0.88
N ALA A 52 5.38 -7.98 -1.80
CA ALA A 52 5.20 -9.42 -1.59
C ALA A 52 5.99 -9.90 -0.36
N ARG A 53 7.27 -9.52 -0.23
CA ARG A 53 8.10 -9.85 0.94
C ARG A 53 7.53 -9.31 2.26
N ILE A 54 6.89 -8.14 2.26
CA ILE A 54 6.20 -7.62 3.44
C ILE A 54 4.99 -8.51 3.77
N CYS A 55 4.22 -8.93 2.77
CA CYS A 55 3.07 -9.82 2.96
C CYS A 55 3.46 -11.21 3.50
N GLU A 56 4.65 -11.72 3.17
CA GLU A 56 5.17 -12.98 3.72
C GLU A 56 5.54 -12.87 5.22
N ILE A 57 5.82 -11.67 5.72
CA ILE A 57 6.16 -11.44 7.13
C ILE A 57 4.90 -11.19 7.96
N VAL A 58 3.88 -10.55 7.38
CA VAL A 58 2.72 -10.03 8.09
C VAL A 58 1.44 -10.72 7.63
N ASP A 59 0.82 -11.48 8.54
CA ASP A 59 -0.50 -12.07 8.36
C ASP A 59 -1.62 -11.04 8.61
N GLY A 60 -1.59 -9.95 7.84
CA GLY A 60 -2.47 -8.81 8.02
C GLY A 60 -2.40 -7.82 6.86
N PRO A 61 -3.26 -6.78 6.83
CA PRO A 61 -3.34 -5.87 5.70
C PRO A 61 -2.04 -5.10 5.43
N VAL A 62 -1.61 -5.04 4.17
CA VAL A 62 -0.44 -4.28 3.72
C VAL A 62 -0.90 -3.21 2.73
N SER A 63 -0.83 -1.94 3.14
CA SER A 63 -1.23 -0.82 2.26
C SER A 63 -0.12 -0.47 1.28
N ALA A 64 -0.39 -0.58 -0.03
CA ALA A 64 0.50 -0.21 -1.12
C ALA A 64 -0.10 0.95 -1.93
N GLU A 65 0.65 2.03 -2.13
CA GLU A 65 0.13 3.28 -2.72
C GLU A 65 0.24 3.31 -4.25
N VAL A 66 -0.82 3.75 -4.92
CA VAL A 66 -0.76 4.14 -6.34
C VAL A 66 -0.02 5.46 -6.49
N THR A 67 0.75 5.61 -7.56
CA THR A 67 1.56 6.80 -7.85
C THR A 67 1.02 7.63 -9.02
N THR A 68 0.07 7.08 -9.78
CA THR A 68 -0.62 7.77 -10.86
C THR A 68 -1.77 8.63 -10.32
N LEU A 69 -2.19 9.63 -11.11
CA LEU A 69 -3.17 10.64 -10.64
C LEU A 69 -4.49 10.65 -11.43
N LYS A 70 -4.56 9.94 -12.57
CA LYS A 70 -5.79 9.81 -13.36
C LYS A 70 -6.50 8.51 -12.99
N ALA A 71 -7.83 8.53 -12.94
CA ALA A 71 -8.62 7.39 -12.47
C ALA A 71 -8.30 6.08 -13.22
N GLU A 72 -8.20 6.11 -14.55
CA GLU A 72 -7.92 4.92 -15.37
C GLU A 72 -6.53 4.34 -15.08
N GLU A 73 -5.52 5.21 -14.93
CA GLU A 73 -4.15 4.81 -14.60
C GLU A 73 -4.05 4.30 -13.16
N MET A 74 -4.80 4.90 -12.23
CA MET A 74 -4.89 4.45 -10.84
C MET A 74 -5.54 3.09 -10.74
N ILE A 75 -6.60 2.84 -11.50
CA ILE A 75 -7.30 1.55 -11.59
C ILE A 75 -6.34 0.47 -12.08
N ALA A 76 -5.69 0.69 -13.22
CA ALA A 76 -4.76 -0.28 -13.80
C ALA A 76 -3.60 -0.61 -12.84
N GLN A 77 -3.00 0.42 -12.21
CA GLN A 77 -1.95 0.22 -11.23
C GLN A 77 -2.47 -0.51 -9.98
N GLY A 78 -3.62 -0.11 -9.44
CA GLY A 78 -4.17 -0.70 -8.24
C GLY A 78 -4.61 -2.15 -8.40
N GLU A 79 -5.14 -2.54 -9.57
CA GLU A 79 -5.43 -3.94 -9.90
C GLU A 79 -4.16 -4.80 -9.91
N ASP A 80 -3.08 -4.29 -10.52
CA ASP A 80 -1.80 -4.97 -10.55
C ASP A 80 -1.16 -5.07 -9.16
N LEU A 81 -1.34 -4.07 -8.29
CA LEU A 81 -0.94 -4.15 -6.88
C LEU A 81 -1.75 -5.18 -6.10
N ALA A 82 -3.08 -5.17 -6.26
CA ALA A 82 -3.97 -6.10 -5.58
C ALA A 82 -3.70 -7.56 -5.96
N ALA A 83 -3.19 -7.80 -7.17
CA ALA A 83 -2.81 -9.14 -7.65
C ALA A 83 -1.54 -9.71 -6.99
N ILE A 84 -0.74 -8.90 -6.28
CA ILE A 84 0.51 -9.34 -5.65
C ILE A 84 0.23 -10.38 -4.56
N HIS A 85 -0.71 -10.09 -3.67
CA HIS A 85 -1.04 -10.93 -2.53
C HIS A 85 -2.42 -10.56 -1.96
N SER A 86 -3.16 -11.53 -1.40
CA SER A 86 -4.48 -11.30 -0.82
C SER A 86 -4.49 -10.26 0.31
N ASN A 87 -3.34 -10.09 0.99
CA ASN A 87 -3.15 -9.13 2.08
C ASN A 87 -3.01 -7.68 1.60
N VAL A 88 -2.82 -7.42 0.31
CA VAL A 88 -2.69 -6.05 -0.21
C VAL A 88 -3.99 -5.26 -0.05
N VAL A 89 -3.83 -4.01 0.34
CA VAL A 89 -4.85 -2.96 0.34
C VAL A 89 -4.35 -1.80 -0.51
N VAL A 90 -5.09 -1.44 -1.55
CA VAL A 90 -4.68 -0.38 -2.48
C VAL A 90 -4.90 0.97 -1.82
N LYS A 91 -3.82 1.71 -1.58
CA LYS A 91 -3.88 3.03 -0.96
C LYS A 91 -4.00 4.10 -2.02
N CYS A 92 -5.06 4.91 -1.94
CA CYS A 92 -5.40 5.94 -2.93
C CYS A 92 -5.50 7.31 -2.26
N PRO A 93 -4.90 8.37 -2.83
CA PRO A 93 -5.15 9.73 -2.37
C PRO A 93 -6.62 10.10 -2.57
N LEU A 94 -7.20 10.83 -1.61
CA LEU A 94 -8.59 11.27 -1.72
C LEU A 94 -8.70 12.50 -2.65
N THR A 95 -8.87 12.21 -3.93
CA THR A 95 -9.16 13.18 -5.00
C THR A 95 -10.41 12.75 -5.77
N VAL A 96 -10.89 13.58 -6.71
CA VAL A 96 -12.02 13.19 -7.59
C VAL A 96 -11.69 11.92 -8.37
N ASP A 97 -10.48 11.80 -8.90
CA ASP A 97 -10.04 10.60 -9.61
C ASP A 97 -9.76 9.43 -8.66
N GLY A 98 -9.24 9.70 -7.46
CA GLY A 98 -9.12 8.70 -6.40
C GLY A 98 -10.46 8.10 -5.99
N LEU A 99 -11.53 8.91 -5.88
CA LEU A 99 -12.88 8.43 -5.58
C LEU A 99 -13.44 7.53 -6.69
N LYS A 100 -13.17 7.86 -7.96
CA LYS A 100 -13.55 6.99 -9.09
C LYS A 100 -12.82 5.64 -9.02
N ALA A 101 -11.52 5.66 -8.75
CA ALA A 101 -10.72 4.44 -8.60
C ALA A 101 -11.20 3.60 -7.39
N ILE A 102 -11.42 4.22 -6.23
CA ILE A 102 -11.95 3.56 -5.02
C ILE A 102 -13.31 2.90 -5.30
N ARG A 103 -14.21 3.60 -6.01
CA ARG A 103 -15.50 3.03 -6.40
C ARG A 103 -15.33 1.79 -7.28
N HIS A 104 -14.44 1.84 -8.28
CA HIS A 104 -14.13 0.70 -9.13
C HIS A 104 -13.60 -0.48 -8.31
N PHE A 105 -12.59 -0.26 -7.47
CA PHE A 105 -12.01 -1.32 -6.63
C PHE A 105 -13.04 -1.97 -5.70
N SER A 106 -13.90 -1.17 -5.06
CA SER A 106 -14.97 -1.65 -4.19
C SER A 106 -15.95 -2.58 -4.94
N GLN A 107 -16.32 -2.22 -6.18
CA GLN A 107 -17.19 -3.04 -7.04
C GLN A 107 -16.53 -4.37 -7.46
N HIS A 108 -15.20 -4.45 -7.46
CA HIS A 108 -14.43 -5.63 -7.85
C HIS A 108 -13.83 -6.39 -6.64
N GLY A 109 -14.26 -6.06 -5.42
CA GLY A 109 -13.80 -6.74 -4.20
C GLY A 109 -12.34 -6.45 -3.82
N ILE A 110 -11.73 -5.43 -4.41
CA ILE A 110 -10.37 -4.98 -4.09
C ILE A 110 -10.45 -4.03 -2.89
N ARG A 111 -9.72 -4.36 -1.82
CA ARG A 111 -9.68 -3.56 -0.59
C ARG A 111 -8.89 -2.28 -0.83
N THR A 112 -9.42 -1.15 -0.35
CA THR A 112 -8.81 0.17 -0.52
C THR A 112 -8.58 0.90 0.80
N ASN A 113 -7.59 1.78 0.82
CA ASN A 113 -7.29 2.72 1.91
C ASN A 113 -7.25 4.15 1.34
N ALA A 114 -8.24 4.97 1.66
CA ALA A 114 -8.22 6.38 1.27
C ALA A 114 -7.25 7.17 2.19
N THR A 115 -6.26 7.83 1.60
CA THR A 115 -5.24 8.60 2.31
C THR A 115 -5.33 10.09 1.97
N LEU A 116 -4.57 10.93 2.69
CA LEU A 116 -4.55 12.39 2.54
C LEU A 116 -5.93 13.04 2.80
N VAL A 117 -6.65 12.50 3.78
CA VAL A 117 -7.92 13.01 4.29
C VAL A 117 -7.61 13.99 5.43
N PHE A 118 -8.04 15.24 5.30
CA PHE A 118 -7.74 16.31 6.27
C PHE A 118 -8.99 17.02 6.81
N SER A 119 -10.18 16.56 6.45
CA SER A 119 -11.45 17.11 6.92
C SER A 119 -12.52 16.04 7.06
N PRO A 120 -13.56 16.25 7.91
CA PRO A 120 -14.65 15.29 8.06
C PRO A 120 -15.45 15.06 6.76
N ASN A 121 -15.61 16.07 5.91
CA ASN A 121 -16.35 15.94 4.64
C ASN A 121 -15.62 15.06 3.61
N GLN A 122 -14.32 14.87 3.79
CA GLN A 122 -13.51 13.98 2.98
C GLN A 122 -13.60 12.51 3.47
N ALA A 123 -14.03 12.27 4.71
CA ALA A 123 -14.18 10.96 5.32
C ALA A 123 -15.62 10.42 5.17
#